data_AF-A0A7C6W858-F1
#
_entry.id   AF-A0A7C6W858-F1
#
_cell.length_a   1.000
_cell.length_b   1.000
_cell.length_c   1.000
_cell.angle_alpha   90.00
_cell.angle_beta   90.00
_cell.angle_gamma   90.00
#
_symmetry.space_group_name_H-M   'P 1'
#
loop_
_entity.id
_entity.type
_entity.pdbx_description
1 polymer ?
#
loop_
_entity_poly.entity_id
_entity_poly.type
_entity_poly.pdbx_seq_one_letter_code
_entity_poly.pdbx_strand_id
1 'polypeptide(L)'
;MIKTETRVMFGREVIYSSVTEVTRANVVDVLEKAMNIHKKNSNEIDYLYQYYKGNQPILQRVKTIRPEINNKVVENHALEIVDFKKGYVFGEPVQYVRRGESDGVSEKITQLNEFMFAEDKAARDKEL
;
A
#
# COMPACT_ATOMS: atom_id res chain seq x y z
N MET A 1 -0.64 -3.45 -35.03
CA MET A 1 -0.07 -3.80 -33.71
C MET A 1 -0.49 -2.73 -32.73
N ILE A 2 -1.43 -3.03 -31.84
CA ILE A 2 -1.77 -2.12 -30.73
C ILE A 2 -0.66 -2.31 -29.70
N LYS A 3 0.16 -1.28 -29.47
CA LYS A 3 1.08 -1.26 -28.34
C LYS A 3 0.21 -1.21 -27.09
N THR A 4 0.06 -2.34 -26.41
CA THR A 4 -0.50 -2.36 -25.06
C THR A 4 0.56 -1.74 -24.15
N GLU A 5 0.45 -0.44 -23.88
CA GLU A 5 1.23 0.15 -22.81
C GLU A 5 0.86 -0.55 -21.51
N THR A 6 1.86 -1.13 -20.84
CA THR A 6 1.66 -1.73 -19.52
C THR A 6 1.27 -0.63 -18.56
N ARG A 7 0.01 -0.64 -18.12
CA ARG A 7 -0.49 0.29 -17.11
C ARG A 7 0.33 0.14 -15.83
N VAL A 8 1.05 1.20 -15.46
CA VAL A 8 1.73 1.28 -14.16
C VAL A 8 0.70 1.60 -13.09
N MET A 9 0.66 0.79 -12.03
CA MET A 9 -0.26 0.97 -10.90
C MET A 9 0.57 1.14 -9.64
N PHE A 10 0.21 2.14 -8.83
CA PHE A 10 0.86 2.39 -7.53
C PHE A 10 -0.10 2.13 -6.36
N GLY A 11 -1.38 1.87 -6.63
CA GLY A 11 -2.39 1.61 -5.61
C GLY A 11 -2.89 2.89 -4.92
N ARG A 12 -2.02 3.84 -4.61
CA ARG A 12 -2.38 5.05 -3.88
C ARG A 12 -1.85 6.32 -4.53
N GLU A 13 -2.78 7.14 -4.99
CA GLU A 13 -2.59 8.53 -5.39
C GLU A 13 -3.13 9.46 -4.29
N VAL A 14 -2.37 10.49 -3.93
CA VAL A 14 -2.81 11.48 -2.93
C VAL A 14 -3.94 12.33 -3.52
N ILE A 15 -5.04 12.45 -2.78
CA ILE A 15 -6.18 13.26 -3.19
C ILE A 15 -5.97 14.69 -2.69
N TYR A 16 -5.85 15.63 -3.61
CA TYR A 16 -5.77 17.05 -3.30
C TYR A 16 -7.11 17.74 -3.55
N SER A 17 -7.42 18.74 -2.73
CA SER A 17 -8.54 19.66 -2.92
C SER A 17 -8.01 21.08 -2.96
N SER A 18 -8.53 21.89 -3.89
CA SER A 18 -8.21 23.31 -3.97
C SER A 18 -9.03 24.18 -3.00
N VAL A 19 -9.95 23.57 -2.25
CA VAL A 19 -10.84 24.27 -1.32
C VAL A 19 -10.12 24.48 0.01
N THR A 20 -10.13 25.72 0.50
CA THR A 20 -9.48 26.10 1.77
C THR A 20 -10.21 25.54 3.00
N GLU A 21 -11.55 25.50 2.97
CA GLU A 21 -12.36 24.97 4.08
C GLU A 21 -13.57 24.16 3.56
N VAL A 22 -13.76 22.97 4.15
CA VAL A 22 -14.91 22.11 3.84
C VAL A 22 -16.08 22.52 4.72
N THR A 23 -17.16 22.98 4.09
CA THR A 23 -18.39 23.46 4.73
C THR A 23 -19.58 22.60 4.31
N ARG A 24 -20.71 22.71 5.03
CA ARG A 24 -21.94 21.96 4.70
C ARG A 24 -22.45 22.23 3.27
N ALA A 25 -22.15 23.41 2.71
CA ALA A 25 -22.58 23.78 1.37
C ALA A 25 -21.70 23.18 0.25
N ASN A 26 -20.41 22.90 0.51
CA ASN A 26 -19.46 22.44 -0.52
C ASN A 26 -18.99 20.98 -0.33
N VAL A 27 -19.34 20.35 0.79
CA VAL A 27 -18.85 19.00 1.14
C VAL A 27 -19.19 17.95 0.09
N VAL A 28 -20.38 18.03 -0.51
CA VAL A 28 -20.82 17.08 -1.54
C VAL A 28 -19.95 17.22 -2.78
N ASP A 29 -19.76 18.43 -3.29
CA ASP A 29 -18.95 18.70 -4.48
C ASP A 29 -17.48 18.32 -4.29
N VAL A 30 -16.91 18.60 -3.11
CA VAL A 30 -15.53 18.23 -2.76
C VAL A 30 -15.40 16.70 -2.72
N LEU A 31 -16.38 16.02 -2.11
CA LEU A 31 -16.40 14.56 -2.03
C LEU A 31 -16.51 13.92 -3.41
N GLU A 32 -17.39 14.40 -4.29
CA GLU A 32 -17.54 13.87 -5.64
C GLU A 32 -16.24 13.96 -6.44
N LYS A 33 -15.53 15.08 -6.34
CA LYS A 33 -14.21 15.25 -6.98
C LYS A 33 -13.18 14.29 -6.42
N ALA A 34 -13.11 14.17 -5.10
CA ALA A 34 -12.22 13.22 -4.41
C ALA A 34 -12.54 11.76 -4.76
N MET A 35 -13.82 11.45 -4.96
CA MET A 35 -14.32 10.09 -5.16
C MET A 35 -13.76 9.42 -6.41
N ASN A 36 -13.49 10.19 -7.47
CA ASN A 36 -12.91 9.63 -8.70
C ASN A 36 -11.51 9.05 -8.47
N ILE A 37 -10.64 9.80 -7.79
CA ILE A 37 -9.30 9.34 -7.43
C ILE A 37 -9.39 8.22 -6.39
N HIS A 38 -10.29 8.34 -5.42
CA HIS A 38 -10.52 7.28 -4.43
C HIS A 38 -10.91 5.95 -5.06
N LYS A 39 -11.86 5.94 -6.02
CA LYS A 39 -12.27 4.73 -6.75
C LYS A 39 -11.12 4.13 -7.54
N LYS A 40 -10.31 4.97 -8.20
CA LYS A 40 -9.09 4.52 -8.90
C LYS A 40 -8.14 3.82 -7.92
N ASN A 41 -7.84 4.46 -6.78
CA ASN A 41 -6.97 3.90 -5.75
C ASN A 41 -7.52 2.56 -5.24
N SER A 42 -8.80 2.50 -4.89
CA SER A 42 -9.45 1.28 -4.39
C SER A 42 -9.31 0.12 -5.38
N ASN A 43 -9.54 0.37 -6.67
CA ASN A 43 -9.42 -0.65 -7.71
C ASN A 43 -7.97 -1.12 -7.91
N GLU A 44 -7.01 -0.20 -7.87
CA GLU A 44 -5.60 -0.56 -7.99
C GLU A 44 -5.08 -1.32 -6.78
N ILE A 45 -5.48 -0.91 -5.56
CA ILE A 45 -5.12 -1.61 -4.33
C ILE A 45 -5.64 -3.03 -4.35
N ASP A 46 -6.93 -3.23 -4.69
CA ASP A 46 -7.48 -4.58 -4.76
C ASP A 46 -6.74 -5.44 -5.79
N TYR A 47 -6.51 -4.90 -7.00
CA TYR A 47 -5.76 -5.63 -8.03
C TYR A 47 -4.36 -6.03 -7.56
N LEU A 48 -3.58 -5.08 -7.01
CA LEU A 48 -2.22 -5.33 -6.53
C LEU A 48 -2.21 -6.32 -5.36
N TYR A 49 -3.20 -6.24 -4.46
CA TYR A 49 -3.34 -7.16 -3.33
C TYR A 49 -3.68 -8.58 -3.79
N GLN A 50 -4.61 -8.74 -4.74
CA GLN A 50 -4.89 -10.05 -5.32
C GLN A 50 -3.67 -10.61 -6.08
N TYR A 51 -2.91 -9.75 -6.75
CA TYR A 51 -1.67 -10.13 -7.44
C TYR A 51 -0.61 -10.66 -6.47
N TYR A 52 -0.40 -9.97 -5.34
CA TYR A 52 0.44 -10.41 -4.22
C TYR A 52 -0.01 -11.76 -3.66
N LYS A 53 -1.32 -11.97 -3.50
CA LYS A 53 -1.91 -13.26 -3.09
C LYS A 53 -1.79 -14.38 -4.15
N GLY A 54 -1.22 -14.09 -5.33
CA GLY A 54 -1.02 -15.07 -6.39
C GLY A 54 -2.18 -15.21 -7.38
N ASN A 55 -3.25 -14.39 -7.27
CA ASN A 55 -4.30 -14.33 -8.29
C ASN A 55 -3.82 -13.47 -9.47
N GLN A 56 -3.04 -14.09 -10.36
CA GLN A 56 -2.37 -13.41 -11.46
C GLN A 56 -3.03 -13.73 -12.82
N PRO A 57 -2.92 -12.85 -13.84
CA PRO A 57 -3.57 -13.03 -15.14
C PRO A 57 -3.28 -14.35 -15.86
N ILE A 58 -2.11 -14.96 -15.59
CA ILE A 58 -1.74 -16.27 -16.15
C ILE A 58 -2.76 -17.36 -15.83
N LEU A 59 -3.44 -17.27 -14.68
CA LEU A 59 -4.51 -18.21 -14.29
C LEU A 59 -5.70 -18.16 -15.24
N GLN A 60 -5.95 -17.03 -15.89
CA GLN A 60 -7.05 -16.83 -16.85
C GLN A 60 -6.62 -17.03 -18.31
N ARG A 61 -5.36 -17.40 -18.57
CA ARG A 61 -4.87 -17.62 -19.93
C ARG A 61 -5.62 -18.76 -20.63
N VAL A 62 -6.16 -18.48 -21.82
CA VAL A 62 -6.75 -19.48 -22.72
C VAL A 62 -5.87 -19.63 -23.94
N LYS A 63 -5.46 -20.87 -24.24
CA LYS A 63 -4.63 -21.20 -25.42
C LYS A 63 -5.53 -21.80 -26.50
N THR A 64 -5.64 -21.13 -27.64
CA THR A 64 -6.51 -21.55 -28.74
C THR A 64 -5.91 -22.67 -29.59
N ILE A 65 -4.59 -22.64 -29.80
CA ILE A 65 -3.87 -23.65 -30.59
C ILE A 65 -3.22 -24.64 -29.63
N ARG A 66 -3.53 -25.94 -29.78
CA ARG A 66 -3.06 -27.00 -28.87
C ARG A 66 -3.44 -26.75 -27.40
N PRO A 67 -4.75 -26.66 -27.08
CA PRO A 67 -5.25 -26.36 -25.74
C PRO A 67 -4.84 -27.41 -24.69
N GLU A 68 -4.52 -28.63 -25.12
CA GLU A 68 -4.07 -29.73 -24.26
C GLU A 68 -2.74 -29.45 -23.54
N ILE A 69 -1.96 -28.48 -24.02
CA ILE A 69 -0.71 -28.03 -23.38
C ILE A 69 -0.85 -26.54 -23.03
N ASN A 70 -1.62 -26.24 -21.98
CA ASN A 70 -1.82 -24.90 -21.46
C ASN A 70 -1.40 -24.80 -19.99
N ASN A 71 -0.10 -24.93 -19.72
CA ASN A 71 0.45 -24.80 -18.38
C ASN A 71 0.23 -23.37 -17.84
N LYS A 72 -0.28 -23.27 -16.62
CA LYS A 72 -0.51 -22.02 -15.91
C LYS A 72 0.27 -22.08 -14.60
N VAL A 73 1.38 -21.36 -14.53
CA VAL A 73 2.26 -21.34 -13.36
C VAL A 73 2.29 -19.91 -12.81
N VAL A 74 2.20 -19.80 -11.49
CA VAL A 74 2.34 -18.53 -10.77
C VAL A 74 3.59 -18.64 -9.91
N GLU A 75 4.67 -17.99 -10.32
CA GLU A 75 5.93 -17.94 -9.55
C GLU A 75 5.83 -16.99 -8.35
N ASN A 76 4.91 -16.02 -8.44
CA ASN A 76 4.57 -15.06 -7.38
C ASN A 76 5.73 -14.20 -6.83
N HIS A 77 6.55 -13.61 -7.71
CA HIS A 77 7.57 -12.63 -7.31
C HIS A 77 7.02 -11.44 -6.52
N ALA A 78 5.75 -11.09 -6.69
CA ALA A 78 5.13 -10.01 -5.92
C ALA A 78 5.11 -10.35 -4.42
N LEU A 79 4.77 -11.59 -4.05
CA LEU A 79 4.84 -12.07 -2.67
C LEU A 79 6.27 -11.99 -2.13
N GLU A 80 7.22 -12.56 -2.88
CA GLU A 80 8.63 -12.60 -2.50
C GLU A 80 9.20 -11.20 -2.23
N ILE A 81 9.04 -10.27 -3.17
CA ILE A 81 9.58 -8.91 -3.06
C ILE A 81 8.96 -8.15 -1.88
N VAL A 82 7.63 -8.26 -1.72
CA VAL A 82 6.90 -7.56 -0.65
C VAL A 82 7.30 -8.11 0.71
N ASP A 83 7.29 -9.43 0.89
CA ASP A 83 7.65 -10.07 2.16
C ASP A 83 9.12 -9.82 2.51
N PHE A 84 10.01 -9.88 1.52
CA PHE A 84 11.42 -9.53 1.72
C PHE A 84 11.58 -8.09 2.18
N LYS A 85 10.96 -7.14 1.47
CA LYS A 85 11.06 -5.72 1.81
C LYS A 85 10.46 -5.42 3.19
N LYS A 86 9.33 -6.02 3.51
CA LYS A 86 8.65 -5.92 4.80
C LYS A 86 9.51 -6.46 5.93
N GLY A 87 10.07 -7.66 5.77
CA GLY A 87 11.00 -8.25 6.74
C GLY A 87 12.28 -7.42 6.91
N TYR A 88 12.79 -6.82 5.84
CA TYR A 88 13.98 -5.97 5.91
C TYR A 88 13.71 -4.63 6.63
N VAL A 89 12.57 -3.98 6.36
CA VAL A 89 12.26 -2.65 6.93
C VAL A 89 11.70 -2.75 8.35
N PHE A 90 10.83 -3.73 8.61
CA PHE A 90 10.09 -3.87 9.87
C PHE A 90 10.47 -5.15 10.63
N GLY A 91 11.59 -5.79 10.28
CA GLY A 91 12.12 -6.93 11.02
C GLY A 91 12.37 -6.56 12.49
N GLU A 92 12.96 -5.38 12.68
CA GLU A 92 13.21 -4.76 13.98
C GLU A 92 12.21 -3.62 14.26
N PRO A 93 11.75 -3.46 15.52
CA PRO A 93 10.91 -2.34 15.91
C PRO A 93 11.54 -0.97 15.61
N VAL A 94 10.74 -0.03 15.10
CA VAL A 94 11.18 1.35 14.89
C VAL A 94 11.40 2.04 16.24
N GLN A 95 12.60 2.58 16.43
CA GLN A 95 12.97 3.34 17.63
C GLN A 95 13.14 4.83 17.32
N TYR A 96 12.52 5.66 18.15
CA TYR A 96 12.67 7.11 18.06
C TYR A 96 13.81 7.56 18.97
N VAL A 97 14.78 8.26 18.39
CA VAL A 97 15.93 8.81 19.11
C VAL A 97 16.13 10.27 18.74
N ARG A 98 16.60 11.06 19.70
CA ARG A 98 16.99 12.45 19.47
C ARG A 98 18.47 12.63 19.71
N ARG A 99 19.10 13.47 18.89
CA ARG A 99 20.47 13.94 19.08
C ARG A 99 20.43 15.40 19.55
N GLY A 100 21.02 15.69 20.71
CA GLY A 100 21.14 17.04 21.27
C GLY A 100 20.58 17.19 22.70
N GLU A 101 21.00 18.24 23.38
CA GLU A 101 20.86 18.45 24.84
C GLU A 101 19.79 19.50 25.21
N SER A 102 18.64 19.56 24.53
CA SER A 102 17.57 20.43 25.05
C SER A 102 16.75 19.69 26.10
N ASP A 103 16.59 20.31 27.26
CA ASP A 103 15.88 19.74 28.40
C ASP A 103 14.41 19.38 28.08
N GLY A 104 13.94 18.27 28.66
CA GLY A 104 12.53 17.86 28.66
C GLY A 104 11.96 17.21 27.39
N VAL A 105 12.70 17.12 26.28
CA VAL A 105 12.22 16.44 25.05
C VAL A 105 12.56 14.94 25.07
N SER A 106 13.68 14.56 25.68
CA SER A 106 14.10 13.15 25.76
C SER A 106 13.10 12.28 26.51
N GLU A 107 12.52 12.80 27.60
CA GLU A 107 11.47 12.12 28.38
C GLU A 107 10.23 11.86 27.52
N LYS A 108 9.81 12.83 26.70
CA LYS A 108 8.67 12.69 25.78
C LYS A 108 8.92 11.62 24.71
N ILE A 109 10.18 11.47 24.26
CA ILE A 109 10.55 10.44 23.28
C ILE A 109 10.54 9.06 23.93
N THR A 110 11.04 8.94 25.16
CA THR A 110 10.93 7.69 25.93
C THR A 110 9.48 7.30 26.11
N GLN A 111 8.63 8.23 26.54
CA GLN A 111 7.19 7.99 26.68
C GLN A 111 6.53 7.58 25.35
N LEU A 112 6.92 8.20 24.22
CA LEU A 112 6.45 7.79 22.91
C LEU A 112 6.85 6.34 22.58
N ASN A 113 8.10 5.96 22.83
CA ASN A 113 8.56 4.58 22.63
C ASN A 113 7.76 3.59 23.50
N GLU A 114 7.44 3.94 24.75
CA GLU A 114 6.58 3.13 25.63
C GLU A 114 5.17 2.97 25.07
N PHE A 115 4.57 4.04 24.54
CA PHE A 115 3.25 3.94 23.88
C PHE A 115 3.29 3.06 22.63
N MET A 116 4.33 3.17 21.81
CA MET A 116 4.48 2.31 20.63
C MET A 116 4.64 0.83 21.02
N PHE A 117 5.35 0.56 22.11
CA PHE A 117 5.48 -0.79 22.66
C PHE A 117 4.15 -1.31 23.21
N ALA A 118 3.44 -0.50 24.00
CA ALA A 118 2.15 -0.86 24.59
C ALA A 118 1.07 -1.16 23.52
N GLU A 119 1.10 -0.45 22.39
CA GLU A 119 0.21 -0.68 21.24
C GLU A 119 0.65 -1.82 20.32
N ASP A 120 1.73 -2.53 20.66
CA ASP A 120 2.34 -3.57 19.84
C ASP A 120 2.58 -3.11 18.39
N LYS A 121 3.12 -1.89 18.25
CA LYS A 121 3.32 -1.23 16.96
C LYS A 121 4.19 -2.06 16.03
N ALA A 122 5.19 -2.75 16.58
CA ALA A 122 6.09 -3.60 15.80
C ALA A 122 5.37 -4.79 15.15
N ALA A 123 4.41 -5.42 15.83
CA ALA A 123 3.60 -6.48 15.22
C ALA A 123 2.68 -5.91 14.13
N ARG A 124 2.02 -4.78 14.41
CA ARG A 124 1.14 -4.11 13.43
C ARG A 124 1.89 -3.65 12.17
N ASP A 125 3.14 -3.22 12.30
CA ASP A 125 3.99 -2.86 11.16
C ASP A 125 4.39 -4.06 10.31
N LYS A 126 4.48 -5.24 10.92
CA LYS A 126 4.60 -6.51 10.22
C LYS A 126 3.27 -7.01 9.64
N GLU A 127 2.19 -6.24 9.68
CA GLU A 127 0.93 -6.57 9.00
C GLU A 127 0.61 -5.64 7.82
N LEU A 128 1.30 -4.50 7.73
CA LEU A 128 1.28 -3.59 6.57
C LEU A 128 1.89 -4.24 5.31
#